data_AF-A0A7S3NZ38-F1
#
_entry.id   AF-A0A7S3NZ38-F1
#
_cell.length_a   1.000
_cell.length_b   1.000
_cell.length_c   1.000
_cell.angle_alpha   90.00
_cell.angle_beta   90.00
_cell.angle_gamma   90.00
#
_symmetry.space_group_name_H-M   'P 1'
#
loop_
_entity.id
_entity.type
_entity.pdbx_description
1 polymer ?
#
loop_
_entity_poly.entity_id
_entity_poly.type
_entity_poly.pdbx_seq_one_letter_code
_entity_poly.pdbx_strand_id
1 'polypeptide(L)'
;DISGLADALIEQQSLGSLPVTTLDIDLDAKYKNLDDKDFEKMRIKHNNDRDVYGITTVINFCDREDKPFLEEIYGYVMYKAKKFLQKDQIKKFISILNSKKIGLFINERYLNLPVNLIPDLLKGIVEDINFTKQQDDVENPEAYNFDYFIGMAKISSDNLYYKSEEERFIEKSVISFKFSC
;
A
#
# COMPACT_ATOMS: atom_id res chain seq x y z
N ASP A 1 5.29 -11.03 -10.01
CA ASP A 1 6.68 -10.86 -9.58
C ASP A 1 6.69 -10.12 -8.26
N ILE A 2 7.23 -10.73 -7.20
CA ILE A 2 7.30 -10.10 -5.87
C ILE A 2 8.49 -9.13 -5.81
N SER A 3 9.55 -9.39 -6.57
CA SER A 3 10.75 -8.54 -6.58
C SER A 3 10.43 -7.18 -7.19
N GLY A 4 9.78 -7.14 -8.37
CA GLY A 4 9.35 -5.89 -8.97
C GLY A 4 8.38 -5.06 -8.11
N LEU A 5 7.54 -5.74 -7.30
CA LEU A 5 6.71 -5.03 -6.31
C LEU A 5 7.58 -4.42 -5.21
N ALA A 6 8.55 -5.16 -4.67
CA ALA A 6 9.45 -4.65 -3.64
C ALA A 6 10.29 -3.47 -4.14
N ASP A 7 10.83 -3.55 -5.36
CA ASP A 7 11.59 -2.47 -5.98
C ASP A 7 10.74 -1.20 -6.13
N ALA A 8 9.50 -1.34 -6.65
CA ALA A 8 8.57 -0.22 -6.78
C ALA A 8 8.20 0.42 -5.43
N LEU A 9 8.11 -0.37 -4.36
CA LEU A 9 7.85 0.12 -3.02
C LEU A 9 9.05 0.90 -2.43
N ILE A 10 10.28 0.50 -2.77
CA ILE A 10 11.51 1.17 -2.31
C ILE A 10 11.75 2.47 -3.08
N GLU A 11 11.44 2.49 -4.38
CA GLU A 11 11.59 3.66 -5.25
C GLU A 11 10.56 4.75 -4.95
N GLN A 12 9.40 4.38 -4.40
CA GLN A 12 8.31 5.30 -4.14
C GLN A 12 8.68 6.29 -3.04
N GLN A 13 8.92 7.54 -3.44
CA GLN A 13 9.17 8.63 -2.49
C GLN A 13 7.83 9.13 -1.92
N SER A 14 7.79 9.37 -0.61
CA SER A 14 6.72 10.08 0.12
C SER A 14 5.33 9.43 0.24
N LEU A 15 5.11 8.22 -0.27
CA LEU A 15 3.79 7.59 -0.25
C LEU A 15 3.82 6.23 0.47
N GLY A 16 3.34 6.20 1.71
CA GLY A 16 3.23 4.99 2.51
C GLY A 16 3.92 5.08 3.86
N SER A 17 3.52 4.16 4.75
CA SER A 17 4.00 4.09 6.13
C SER A 17 4.52 2.69 6.45
N LEU A 18 5.60 2.66 7.24
CA LEU A 18 6.24 1.44 7.76
C LEU A 18 6.30 1.54 9.28
N PRO A 19 5.37 0.90 10.04
CA PRO A 19 5.53 0.78 11.48
C PRO A 19 6.79 -0.05 11.80
N VAL A 20 7.72 0.57 12.52
CA VAL A 20 9.01 -0.03 12.89
C VAL A 20 9.21 -0.04 14.40
N THR A 21 10.05 -0.94 14.93
CA THR A 21 10.49 -0.88 16.32
C THR A 21 11.09 0.49 16.64
N THR A 22 10.71 1.04 17.79
CA THR A 22 11.43 2.15 18.40
C THR A 22 12.80 1.66 18.85
N LEU A 23 13.86 2.41 18.55
CA LEU A 23 15.17 2.18 19.14
C LEU A 23 15.19 2.83 20.53
N ASP A 24 15.65 2.11 21.55
CA ASP A 24 15.73 2.60 22.95
C ASP A 24 16.72 3.76 23.17
N ILE A 25 17.31 4.28 22.09
CA ILE A 25 18.37 5.28 22.14
C ILE A 25 17.73 6.62 21.78
N ASP A 26 17.99 7.65 22.60
CA ASP A 26 17.73 9.05 22.25
C ASP A 26 18.64 9.44 21.07
N LEU A 27 18.15 9.11 19.88
CA LEU A 27 18.84 9.23 18.61
C LEU A 27 19.17 10.70 18.31
N ASP A 28 18.30 11.62 18.71
CA ASP A 28 18.45 13.06 18.47
C ASP A 28 19.71 13.63 19.15
N ALA A 29 20.07 13.11 20.33
CA ALA A 29 21.30 13.48 21.01
C ALA A 29 22.56 12.97 20.30
N LYS A 30 22.50 11.81 19.64
CA LYS A 30 23.62 11.22 18.89
C LYS A 30 23.78 11.82 17.50
N TYR A 31 22.70 12.27 16.87
CA TYR A 31 22.73 12.86 15.53
C TYR A 31 23.17 14.33 15.51
N LYS A 32 23.01 15.05 16.63
CA LYS A 32 23.19 16.51 16.71
C LYS A 32 24.57 17.05 16.28
N ASN A 33 25.62 16.23 16.37
CA ASN A 33 27.00 16.65 16.10
C ASN A 33 27.68 15.83 14.99
N LEU A 34 26.94 15.02 14.24
CA LEU A 34 27.50 14.25 13.14
C LEU A 34 27.58 15.12 11.88
N ASP A 35 28.62 14.92 11.09
CA ASP A 35 28.64 15.42 9.72
C ASP A 35 27.63 14.64 8.85
N ASP A 36 27.30 15.16 7.67
CA ASP A 36 26.27 14.56 6.79
C ASP A 36 26.58 13.11 6.42
N LYS A 37 27.87 12.74 6.29
CA LYS A 37 28.29 11.38 5.91
C LYS A 37 28.14 10.41 7.07
N ASP A 38 28.55 10.82 8.25
CA ASP A 38 28.44 10.02 9.47
C ASP A 38 26.98 9.91 9.92
N PHE A 39 26.18 10.96 9.72
CA PHE A 39 24.73 10.94 9.91
C PHE A 39 24.10 9.87 9.02
N GLU A 40 24.38 9.87 7.71
CA GLU A 40 23.76 8.91 6.79
C GLU A 40 24.21 7.47 7.07
N LYS A 41 25.49 7.27 7.39
CA LYS A 41 26.02 5.95 7.77
C LYS A 41 25.35 5.42 9.05
N MET A 42 25.15 6.28 10.05
CA MET A 42 24.47 5.92 11.29
C MET A 42 22.98 5.66 11.04
N ARG A 43 22.32 6.47 10.22
CA ARG A 43 20.91 6.28 9.83
C ARG A 43 20.70 4.92 9.16
N ILE A 44 21.52 4.58 8.17
CA ILE A 44 21.46 3.29 7.47
C ILE A 44 21.70 2.13 8.44
N LYS A 45 22.74 2.23 9.29
CA LYS A 45 23.03 1.21 10.29
C LYS A 45 21.84 0.99 11.22
N HIS A 46 21.25 2.06 11.74
CA HIS A 46 20.12 2.00 12.66
C HIS A 46 18.83 1.52 12.00
N ASN A 47 18.60 1.80 10.71
CA ASN A 47 17.45 1.25 10.00
C ASN A 47 17.56 -0.27 9.80
N ASN A 48 18.77 -0.80 9.61
CA ASN A 48 18.99 -2.25 9.54
C ASN A 48 18.75 -2.96 10.88
N ASP A 49 18.80 -2.22 12.00
CA ASP A 49 18.53 -2.74 13.34
C ASP A 49 17.04 -2.67 13.71
N ARG A 50 16.17 -2.13 12.84
CA ARG A 50 14.73 -2.00 13.09
C ARG A 50 13.96 -3.12 12.42
N ASP A 51 13.04 -3.73 13.16
CA ASP A 51 12.07 -4.66 12.57
C ASP A 51 10.88 -3.90 12.01
N VAL A 52 10.45 -4.28 10.80
CA VAL A 52 9.26 -3.76 10.12
C VAL A 52 8.06 -4.64 10.46
N TYR A 53 7.03 -4.08 11.08
CA TYR A 53 5.82 -4.81 11.49
C TYR A 53 4.68 -4.74 10.48
N GLY A 54 4.84 -3.94 9.43
CA GLY A 54 3.83 -3.80 8.41
C GLY A 54 4.21 -2.78 7.36
N ILE A 55 3.35 -2.71 6.37
CA ILE A 55 3.39 -1.78 5.25
C ILE A 55 1.96 -1.38 4.91
N THR A 56 1.74 -0.07 4.90
CA THR A 56 0.52 0.52 4.36
C THR A 56 0.95 1.49 3.28
N THR A 57 0.48 1.32 2.05
CA THR A 57 0.90 2.13 0.90
C THR A 57 -0.09 2.00 -0.26
N VAL A 58 0.03 2.91 -1.22
CA VAL A 58 -0.71 2.89 -2.47
C VAL A 58 0.27 2.98 -3.62
N ILE A 59 0.13 2.12 -4.62
CA ILE A 59 0.86 2.21 -5.89
C ILE A 59 -0.12 2.62 -6.98
N ASN A 60 0.26 3.53 -7.88
CA ASN A 60 -0.58 3.83 -9.03
C ASN A 60 -0.72 2.60 -9.95
N PHE A 61 -1.93 2.06 -10.02
CA PHE A 61 -2.24 0.83 -10.76
C PHE A 61 -2.39 1.09 -12.27
N CYS A 62 -2.49 2.35 -12.68
CA CYS A 62 -2.58 2.72 -14.09
C CYS A 62 -1.23 2.64 -14.82
N ASP A 63 -0.10 2.62 -14.11
CA ASP A 63 1.26 2.54 -14.67
C ASP A 63 1.66 1.13 -15.12
N ARG A 64 0.67 0.27 -15.42
CA ARG A 64 0.87 -1.14 -15.77
C ARG A 64 1.68 -1.35 -17.05
N GLU A 65 1.66 -0.38 -17.96
CA GLU A 65 2.40 -0.45 -19.22
C GLU A 65 3.92 -0.37 -18.99
N ASP A 66 4.34 0.33 -17.93
CA ASP A 66 5.75 0.53 -17.58
C ASP A 66 6.25 -0.46 -16.52
N LYS A 67 5.33 -1.15 -15.81
CA LYS A 67 5.64 -2.00 -14.65
C LYS A 67 5.08 -3.42 -14.83
N PRO A 68 5.91 -4.40 -15.24
CA PRO A 68 5.46 -5.79 -15.49
C PRO A 68 4.75 -6.46 -14.31
N PHE A 69 5.15 -6.19 -13.07
CA PHE A 69 4.49 -6.75 -11.89
C PHE A 69 3.04 -6.28 -11.74
N LEU A 70 2.72 -5.05 -12.15
CA LEU A 70 1.35 -4.52 -12.14
C LEU A 70 0.50 -5.23 -13.18
N GLU A 71 1.04 -5.53 -14.36
CA GLU A 71 0.34 -6.29 -15.40
C GLU A 71 0.04 -7.73 -14.93
N GLU A 72 0.96 -8.37 -14.20
CA GLU A 72 0.70 -9.67 -13.59
C GLU A 72 -0.43 -9.62 -12.54
N ILE A 73 -0.42 -8.60 -11.67
CA ILE A 73 -1.48 -8.38 -10.68
C ILE A 73 -2.82 -8.13 -11.40
N TYR A 74 -2.82 -7.31 -12.45
CA TYR A 74 -3.99 -7.06 -13.29
C TYR A 74 -4.53 -8.35 -13.90
N GLY A 75 -3.67 -9.16 -14.52
CA GLY A 75 -4.05 -10.45 -15.10
C GLY A 75 -4.65 -11.39 -14.06
N TYR A 76 -4.05 -11.48 -12.87
CA TYR A 76 -4.54 -12.30 -11.77
C TYR A 76 -5.92 -11.85 -11.27
N VAL A 77 -6.07 -10.55 -11.01
CA VAL A 77 -7.34 -9.94 -10.58
C VAL A 77 -8.42 -10.18 -11.63
N MET A 78 -8.11 -9.96 -12.91
CA MET A 78 -9.06 -10.17 -14.01
C MET A 78 -9.46 -11.64 -14.17
N TYR A 79 -8.52 -12.57 -14.01
CA TYR A 79 -8.81 -14.00 -14.01
C TYR A 79 -9.78 -14.38 -12.89
N LYS A 80 -9.51 -13.93 -11.65
CA LYS A 80 -10.39 -14.20 -10.51
C LYS A 80 -11.75 -13.50 -10.66
N ALA A 81 -11.76 -12.24 -11.06
CA ALA A 81 -12.98 -11.47 -11.32
C ALA A 81 -13.89 -12.20 -12.34
N LYS A 82 -13.35 -12.64 -13.47
CA LYS A 82 -14.13 -13.41 -14.48
C LYS A 82 -14.69 -14.72 -13.96
N LYS A 83 -14.02 -15.36 -12.99
CA LYS A 83 -14.42 -16.64 -12.41
C LYS A 83 -15.51 -16.48 -11.33
N PHE A 84 -15.45 -15.41 -10.53
CA PHE A 84 -16.27 -15.27 -9.32
C PHE A 84 -17.33 -14.16 -9.37
N LEU A 85 -17.19 -13.17 -10.25
CA LEU A 85 -18.19 -12.11 -10.40
C LEU A 85 -19.29 -12.50 -11.39
N GLN A 86 -20.47 -11.92 -11.18
CA GLN A 86 -21.57 -12.02 -12.15
C GLN A 86 -21.28 -11.19 -13.40
N LYS A 87 -21.91 -11.52 -14.54
CA LYS A 87 -21.65 -10.89 -15.84
C LYS A 87 -21.74 -9.34 -15.80
N ASP A 88 -22.74 -8.79 -15.12
CA ASP A 88 -22.92 -7.34 -15.06
C ASP A 88 -21.91 -6.66 -14.11
N GLN A 89 -21.50 -7.35 -13.04
CA GLN A 89 -20.41 -6.89 -12.19
C GLN A 89 -19.06 -6.90 -12.94
N ILE A 90 -18.80 -7.91 -13.77
CA ILE A 90 -17.60 -7.96 -14.62
C ILE A 90 -17.57 -6.77 -15.60
N LYS A 91 -18.69 -6.48 -16.27
CA LYS A 91 -18.77 -5.31 -17.18
C LYS A 91 -18.48 -4.01 -16.43
N LYS A 92 -19.08 -3.82 -15.25
CA LYS A 92 -18.83 -2.66 -14.40
C LYS A 92 -17.37 -2.58 -13.96
N PHE A 93 -16.78 -3.71 -13.55
CA PHE A 93 -15.40 -3.80 -13.13
C PHE A 93 -14.43 -3.40 -14.25
N ILE A 94 -14.61 -3.95 -15.45
CA ILE A 94 -13.81 -3.58 -16.63
C ILE A 94 -13.99 -2.11 -16.99
N SER A 95 -15.22 -1.60 -16.93
CA SER A 95 -15.49 -0.17 -17.18
C SER A 95 -14.73 0.72 -16.22
N ILE A 96 -14.66 0.38 -14.93
CA ILE A 96 -13.90 1.13 -13.92
C ILE A 96 -12.40 1.06 -14.24
N LEU A 97 -11.86 -0.15 -14.45
CA LEU A 97 -10.44 -0.36 -14.76
C LEU A 97 -9.94 0.43 -15.98
N ASN A 98 -10.80 0.62 -16.99
CA ASN A 98 -10.43 1.30 -18.23
C ASN A 98 -10.62 2.83 -18.21
N SER A 99 -11.40 3.38 -17.27
CA SER A 99 -11.82 4.79 -17.33
C SER A 99 -11.49 5.61 -16.09
N LYS A 100 -10.87 5.00 -15.08
CA LYS A 100 -10.65 5.60 -13.77
C LYS A 100 -9.20 5.48 -13.33
N LYS A 101 -8.76 6.43 -12.50
CA LYS A 101 -7.45 6.38 -11.84
C LYS A 101 -7.55 5.46 -10.64
N ILE A 102 -6.72 4.42 -10.60
CA ILE A 102 -6.85 3.35 -9.60
C ILE A 102 -5.56 3.25 -8.81
N GLY A 103 -5.69 3.27 -7.48
CA GLY A 103 -4.60 2.96 -6.56
C GLY A 103 -4.63 1.48 -6.18
N LEU A 104 -3.53 0.77 -6.35
CA LEU A 104 -3.30 -0.53 -5.72
C LEU A 104 -2.97 -0.28 -4.24
N PHE A 105 -3.94 -0.55 -3.38
CA PHE A 105 -3.79 -0.38 -1.93
C PHE A 105 -3.24 -1.66 -1.30
N ILE A 106 -2.10 -1.52 -0.63
CA ILE A 106 -1.42 -2.60 0.08
C ILE A 106 -1.43 -2.21 1.55
N ASN A 107 -2.04 -3.06 2.38
CA ASN A 107 -2.15 -2.84 3.82
C ASN A 107 -1.86 -4.16 4.55
N GLU A 108 -0.59 -4.55 4.65
CA GLU A 108 -0.18 -5.77 5.32
C GLU A 108 0.53 -5.44 6.63
N ARG A 109 0.23 -6.15 7.70
CA ARG A 109 0.85 -5.95 9.01
C ARG A 109 0.77 -7.21 9.84
N TYR A 110 1.57 -7.30 10.88
CA TYR A 110 1.41 -8.33 11.88
C TYR A 110 0.11 -8.15 12.66
N LEU A 111 -0.52 -9.26 13.02
CA LEU A 111 -1.80 -9.27 13.73
C LEU A 111 -1.68 -8.75 15.16
N ASN A 112 -0.49 -8.86 15.76
CA ASN A 112 -0.18 -8.36 17.10
C ASN A 112 0.07 -6.85 17.15
N LEU A 113 0.07 -6.15 16.01
CA LEU A 113 0.18 -4.68 16.01
C LEU A 113 -1.03 -4.08 16.75
N PRO A 114 -0.82 -3.16 17.70
CA PRO A 114 -1.90 -2.55 18.46
C PRO A 114 -2.97 -1.90 17.56
N VAL A 115 -4.23 -2.29 17.78
CA VAL A 115 -5.36 -1.88 16.93
C VAL A 115 -5.59 -0.36 16.96
N ASN A 116 -5.20 0.31 18.03
CA ASN A 116 -5.31 1.76 18.18
C ASN A 116 -4.39 2.55 17.24
N LEU A 117 -3.33 1.94 16.68
CA LEU A 117 -2.45 2.60 15.71
C LEU A 117 -3.02 2.59 14.29
N ILE A 118 -3.97 1.69 14.01
CA ILE A 118 -4.49 1.47 12.64
C ILE A 118 -5.20 2.70 12.06
N PRO A 119 -6.05 3.43 12.80
CA PRO A 119 -6.65 4.65 12.28
C PRO A 119 -5.62 5.70 11.85
N ASP A 120 -4.53 5.85 12.61
CA ASP A 120 -3.47 6.81 12.31
C ASP A 120 -2.67 6.38 11.08
N LEU A 121 -2.34 5.09 10.95
CA LEU A 121 -1.69 4.56 9.74
C LEU A 121 -2.52 4.80 8.48
N LEU A 122 -3.84 4.55 8.55
CA LEU A 122 -4.74 4.76 7.41
C LEU A 122 -4.94 6.25 7.09
N LYS A 123 -4.98 7.10 8.11
CA LYS A 123 -5.04 8.56 7.94
C LYS A 123 -3.77 9.09 7.29
N GLY A 124 -2.61 8.55 7.70
CA GLY A 124 -1.30 8.85 7.12
C GLY A 124 -1.29 8.65 5.61
N ILE A 125 -1.88 7.56 5.09
CA ILE A 125 -1.96 7.36 3.63
C ILE A 125 -2.71 8.47 2.90
N VAL A 126 -3.79 8.98 3.48
CA VAL A 126 -4.55 10.06 2.84
C VAL A 126 -3.73 11.35 2.84
N GLU A 127 -3.00 11.61 3.92
CA GLU A 127 -2.08 12.75 4.04
C GLU A 127 -0.91 12.62 3.05
N ASP A 128 -0.30 11.44 2.97
CA ASP A 128 0.77 11.11 2.03
C ASP A 128 0.33 11.32 0.58
N ILE A 129 -0.83 10.79 0.17
CA ILE A 129 -1.37 11.02 -1.19
C ILE A 129 -1.50 12.53 -1.46
N ASN A 130 -1.99 13.30 -0.49
CA ASN A 130 -2.12 14.74 -0.65
C ASN A 130 -0.78 15.47 -0.70
N PHE A 131 0.19 15.01 0.08
CA PHE A 131 1.55 15.55 0.11
C PHE A 131 2.32 15.22 -1.17
N THR A 132 2.25 13.99 -1.69
CA THR A 132 2.83 13.59 -2.97
C THR A 132 2.33 14.46 -4.12
N LYS A 133 1.04 14.82 -4.13
CA LYS A 133 0.48 15.72 -5.16
C LYS A 133 1.01 17.15 -5.11
N GLN A 134 1.60 17.57 -4.00
CA GLN A 134 2.09 18.95 -3.79
C GLN A 134 3.61 19.06 -3.96
N GLN A 135 4.30 17.95 -4.18
CA GLN A 135 5.75 17.92 -4.36
C GLN A 135 6.16 18.38 -5.76
N ASP A 136 7.18 19.24 -5.82
CA ASP A 136 7.66 19.88 -7.06
C ASP A 136 8.38 18.91 -8.00
N ASP A 137 8.92 17.81 -7.47
CA ASP A 137 9.67 16.77 -8.19
C ASP A 137 8.78 15.65 -8.74
N VAL A 138 7.48 15.67 -8.46
CA VAL A 138 6.51 14.74 -9.02
C VAL A 138 6.09 15.22 -10.41
N GLU A 139 6.57 14.53 -11.46
CA GLU A 139 6.31 14.90 -12.85
C GLU A 139 4.82 14.95 -13.22
N ASN A 140 4.01 14.05 -12.63
CA ASN A 140 2.58 13.95 -12.90
C ASN A 140 1.76 13.82 -11.61
N PRO A 141 1.50 14.93 -10.88
CA PRO A 141 0.74 14.91 -9.63
C PRO A 141 -0.69 14.39 -9.80
N GLU A 142 -1.28 14.64 -10.97
CA GLU A 142 -2.62 14.20 -11.32
C GLU A 142 -2.77 12.67 -11.33
N ALA A 143 -1.69 11.91 -11.49
CA ALA A 143 -1.70 10.45 -11.41
C ALA A 143 -2.22 9.92 -10.06
N TYR A 144 -2.05 10.70 -8.99
CA TYR A 144 -2.43 10.34 -7.63
C TYR A 144 -3.85 10.78 -7.24
N ASN A 145 -4.62 11.37 -8.16
CA ASN A 145 -6.04 11.67 -7.97
C ASN A 145 -6.89 10.40 -8.18
N PHE A 146 -6.70 9.39 -7.33
CA PHE A 146 -7.36 8.10 -7.42
C PHE A 146 -8.88 8.23 -7.25
N ASP A 147 -9.64 7.68 -8.19
CA ASP A 147 -11.09 7.53 -8.11
C ASP A 147 -11.48 6.30 -7.27
N TYR A 148 -10.67 5.24 -7.35
CA TYR A 148 -10.91 3.95 -6.71
C TYR A 148 -9.61 3.34 -6.20
N PHE A 149 -9.75 2.47 -5.20
CA PHE A 149 -8.68 1.60 -4.76
C PHE A 149 -9.03 0.15 -5.05
N ILE A 150 -8.00 -0.63 -5.40
CA ILE A 150 -8.08 -2.08 -5.43
C ILE A 150 -7.19 -2.64 -4.32
N GLY A 151 -7.71 -3.60 -3.56
CA GLY A 151 -7.00 -4.22 -2.45
C GLY A 151 -7.43 -5.67 -2.24
N MET A 152 -6.67 -6.39 -1.43
CA MET A 152 -6.95 -7.76 -1.05
C MET A 152 -7.11 -7.85 0.47
N ALA A 153 -8.11 -8.63 0.90
CA ALA A 153 -8.36 -8.91 2.31
C ALA A 153 -8.23 -10.41 2.56
N LYS A 154 -7.66 -10.78 3.71
CA LYS A 154 -7.54 -12.19 4.12
C LYS A 154 -8.69 -12.52 5.07
N ILE A 155 -9.33 -13.65 4.83
CA ILE A 155 -10.47 -14.14 5.63
C ILE A 155 -10.16 -15.58 6.04
N SER A 156 -10.46 -15.92 7.30
CA SER A 156 -10.33 -17.28 7.83
C SER A 156 -11.41 -18.22 7.27
N SER A 157 -11.27 -19.52 7.55
CA SER A 157 -12.29 -20.53 7.23
C SER A 157 -13.66 -20.20 7.83
N ASP A 158 -13.68 -19.51 8.97
CA ASP A 158 -14.89 -19.15 9.71
C ASP A 158 -15.48 -17.81 9.26
N ASN A 159 -15.06 -17.31 8.09
CA ASN A 159 -15.44 -16.02 7.53
C ASN A 159 -15.04 -14.80 8.39
N LEU A 160 -14.02 -14.93 9.25
CA LEU A 160 -13.51 -13.83 10.05
C LEU A 160 -12.37 -13.12 9.31
N TYR A 161 -12.44 -11.80 9.23
CA TYR A 161 -11.35 -10.99 8.68
C TYR A 161 -10.15 -11.02 9.62
N TYR A 162 -8.95 -11.24 9.07
CA TYR A 162 -7.71 -11.17 9.85
C TYR A 162 -7.44 -9.74 10.36
N LYS A 163 -7.91 -8.75 9.61
CA LYS A 163 -7.79 -7.33 9.91
C LYS A 163 -9.19 -6.72 9.94
N SER A 164 -9.64 -6.25 11.10
CA SER A 164 -10.99 -5.72 11.30
C SER A 164 -11.33 -4.53 10.41
N GLU A 165 -10.32 -3.73 10.04
CA GLU A 165 -10.48 -2.61 9.11
C GLU A 165 -10.89 -3.05 7.70
N GLU A 166 -10.50 -4.26 7.28
CA GLU A 166 -10.81 -4.78 5.95
C GLU A 166 -12.28 -5.14 5.79
N GLU A 167 -12.94 -5.56 6.88
CA GLU A 167 -14.40 -5.78 6.88
C GLU A 167 -15.12 -4.51 6.44
N ARG A 168 -14.74 -3.36 7.02
CA ARG A 168 -15.30 -2.04 6.66
C ARG A 168 -14.98 -1.64 5.23
N PHE A 169 -13.79 -1.99 4.72
CA PHE A 169 -13.44 -1.73 3.31
C PHE A 169 -14.33 -2.53 2.36
N ILE A 170 -14.57 -3.80 2.67
CA ILE A 170 -15.43 -4.66 1.86
C ILE A 170 -16.89 -4.21 1.93
N GLU A 171 -17.42 -3.83 3.09
CA GLU A 171 -18.78 -3.28 3.22
C GLU A 171 -19.01 -2.05 2.34
N LYS A 172 -18.00 -1.19 2.22
CA LYS A 172 -18.07 0.03 1.40
C LYS A 172 -17.61 -0.17 -0.05
N SER A 173 -17.18 -1.38 -0.41
CA SER A 173 -16.65 -1.66 -1.75
C SER A 173 -17.74 -1.59 -2.81
N VAL A 174 -17.41 -1.02 -3.97
CA VAL A 174 -18.33 -1.01 -5.12
C VAL A 174 -18.46 -2.40 -5.74
N ILE A 175 -17.38 -3.17 -5.70
CA ILE A 175 -17.29 -4.54 -6.19
C ILE A 175 -16.38 -5.30 -5.22
N SER A 176 -16.86 -6.42 -4.71
CA SER A 176 -16.07 -7.41 -3.96
C SER A 176 -16.48 -8.81 -4.34
N PHE A 177 -15.53 -9.73 -4.28
CA PHE A 177 -15.75 -11.15 -4.46
C PHE A 177 -14.80 -11.94 -3.55
N LYS A 178 -15.27 -13.09 -3.08
CA LYS A 178 -14.47 -14.01 -2.25
C LYS A 178 -13.98 -15.15 -3.13
N PHE A 179 -12.75 -15.59 -2.89
CA PHE A 179 -12.18 -16.76 -3.53
C PHE A 179 -11.23 -17.47 -2.57
N SER A 180 -11.10 -18.77 -2.72
CA SER A 180 -10.02 -19.54 -2.10
C SER A 180 -8.84 -19.65 -3.08
N CYS A 181 -7.64 -19.69 -2.53
CA CYS A 181 -6.43 -20.09 -3.25
C CYS A 181 -6.32 -21.61 -3.26
#